data_AF-A0A1F5CQ91-F1
#
_entry.id   AF-A0A1F5CQ91-F1
#
_cell.length_a   1.000
_cell.length_b   1.000
_cell.length_c   1.000
_cell.angle_alpha   90.00
_cell.angle_beta   90.00
_cell.angle_gamma   90.00
#
_symmetry.space_group_name_H-M   'P 1'
#
loop_
_entity.id
_entity.type
_entity.pdbx_description
1 polymer ?
#
loop_
_entity_poly.entity_id
_entity_poly.type
_entity_poly.pdbx_seq_one_letter_code
_entity_poly.pdbx_strand_id
1 'polypeptide(L)'
;MMIMKINYRATLKQLAIIMLVIVIGTFFDFFAHNASPRFAVPGEYFINKIIYGSLFGLIIFKILRNYLKVTSPGRLALWMSLGVAVILQTKYFLQGYDLFFVGLFMILHFFIFLAPAYLLFVKNRSMLME
;
A
#
# COMPACT_ATOMS: atom_id res chain seq x y z
N MET A 1 -4.45 31.53 5.88
CA MET A 1 -4.74 30.09 5.68
C MET A 1 -4.53 29.79 4.19
N MET A 2 -3.43 29.12 3.83
CA MET A 2 -3.13 28.82 2.43
C MET A 2 -3.96 27.61 2.01
N ILE A 3 -5.05 27.84 1.29
CA ILE A 3 -5.88 26.76 0.74
C ILE A 3 -5.05 26.10 -0.37
N MET A 4 -4.46 24.94 -0.07
CA MET A 4 -3.85 24.11 -1.11
C MET A 4 -4.93 23.73 -2.13
N LYS A 5 -4.85 24.29 -3.34
CA LYS A 5 -5.66 23.81 -4.46
C LYS A 5 -5.29 22.36 -4.73
N ILE A 6 -6.25 21.44 -4.55
CA ILE A 6 -6.07 20.04 -4.88
C ILE A 6 -6.07 19.92 -6.41
N ASN A 7 -4.94 19.46 -6.97
CA ASN A 7 -4.91 19.01 -8.36
C ASN A 7 -5.55 17.62 -8.44
N TYR A 8 -6.85 17.59 -8.74
CA TYR A 8 -7.63 16.35 -8.83
C TYR A 8 -7.06 15.39 -9.88
N ARG A 9 -6.62 15.91 -11.03
CA ARG A 9 -6.05 15.08 -12.11
C ARG A 9 -4.77 14.38 -11.67
N ALA A 10 -3.84 15.11 -11.05
CA ALA A 10 -2.61 14.52 -10.52
C ALA A 10 -2.90 13.50 -9.42
N THR A 11 -3.86 13.81 -8.54
CA THR A 11 -4.26 12.91 -7.45
C THR A 11 -4.89 11.62 -7.98
N LEU A 12 -5.70 11.67 -9.04
CA LEU A 12 -6.27 10.47 -9.68
C LEU A 12 -5.18 9.60 -10.33
N LYS A 13 -4.19 10.20 -11.01
CA LYS A 13 -3.05 9.43 -11.54
C LYS A 13 -2.26 8.74 -10.43
N GLN A 14 -1.98 9.45 -9.34
CA GLN A 14 -1.29 8.92 -8.17
C GLN A 14 -2.08 7.76 -7.55
N LEU A 15 -3.40 7.93 -7.37
CA LEU A 15 -4.28 6.88 -6.89
C LEU A 15 -4.29 5.67 -7.81
N ALA A 16 -4.35 5.85 -9.14
CA ALA A 16 -4.35 4.75 -10.10
C ALA A 16 -3.04 3.93 -10.01
N ILE A 17 -1.89 4.60 -9.89
CA ILE A 17 -0.59 3.93 -9.71
C ILE A 17 -0.57 3.15 -8.39
N ILE A 18 -1.00 3.76 -7.28
CA ILE A 18 -1.03 3.11 -5.97
C ILE A 18 -2.00 1.93 -5.99
N MET A 19 -3.19 2.08 -6.57
CA MET A 19 -4.16 1.00 -6.70
C MET A 19 -3.58 -0.17 -7.50
N LEU A 20 -2.86 0.10 -8.59
CA LEU A 20 -2.17 -0.94 -9.36
C LEU A 20 -1.14 -1.69 -8.52
N VAL A 21 -0.34 -0.99 -7.71
CA VAL A 21 0.60 -1.61 -6.76
C VAL A 21 -0.14 -2.55 -5.81
N ILE A 22 -1.23 -2.08 -5.19
CA ILE A 22 -1.99 -2.87 -4.22
C ILE A 22 -2.67 -4.07 -4.88
N VAL A 23 -3.21 -3.93 -6.09
CA VAL A 23 -3.80 -5.05 -6.84
C VAL A 23 -2.74 -6.11 -7.16
N ILE A 24 -1.56 -5.71 -7.64
CA ILE A 24 -0.45 -6.64 -7.91
C ILE A 24 -0.03 -7.35 -6.61
N GLY A 25 0.16 -6.62 -5.52
CA GLY A 25 0.51 -7.23 -4.24
C GLY A 25 -0.59 -8.16 -3.71
N THR A 26 -1.85 -7.79 -3.87
CA THR A 26 -3.01 -8.61 -3.48
C THR A 26 -3.09 -9.90 -4.29
N PHE A 27 -2.73 -9.87 -5.57
CA PHE A 27 -2.64 -11.07 -6.40
C PHE A 27 -1.58 -12.06 -5.87
N PHE A 28 -0.40 -11.59 -5.49
CA PHE A 28 0.62 -12.48 -4.90
C PHE A 28 0.22 -12.99 -3.50
N ASP A 29 -0.39 -12.12 -2.71
CA ASP A 29 -0.91 -12.45 -1.39
C ASP A 29 -2.01 -13.52 -1.44
N PHE A 30 -2.86 -13.51 -2.47
CA PHE A 30 -3.83 -14.58 -2.71
C PHE A 30 -3.16 -15.96 -2.75
N PHE A 31 -2.03 -16.11 -3.44
CA PHE A 31 -1.30 -17.38 -3.44
C PHE A 31 -0.71 -17.71 -2.07
N ALA A 32 -0.20 -16.73 -1.33
CA ALA A 32 0.32 -16.95 0.02
C ALA A 32 -0.77 -17.49 0.97
N HIS A 33 -1.99 -16.95 0.90
CA HIS A 33 -3.12 -17.41 1.70
C HIS A 33 -3.71 -18.76 1.25
N ASN A 34 -3.45 -19.19 0.02
CA ASN A 34 -3.84 -20.52 -0.48
C ASN A 34 -2.73 -21.58 -0.31
N ALA A 35 -1.53 -21.20 0.14
CA ALA A 35 -0.41 -22.13 0.33
C ALA A 35 -0.57 -23.03 1.57
N SER A 36 -1.41 -22.64 2.53
CA SER A 36 -1.68 -23.43 3.75
C SER A 36 -3.06 -23.10 4.33
N PRO A 37 -3.81 -24.09 4.84
CA PRO A 37 -5.07 -23.85 5.55
C PRO A 37 -4.93 -22.89 6.74
N ARG A 38 -3.76 -22.86 7.39
CA ARG A 38 -3.47 -21.94 8.51
C ARG A 38 -3.53 -20.46 8.08
N PHE A 39 -3.30 -20.19 6.80
CA PHE A 39 -3.31 -18.86 6.24
C PHE A 39 -4.62 -18.53 5.53
N ALA A 40 -5.62 -19.42 5.54
CA ALA A 40 -6.86 -19.16 4.82
C ALA A 40 -7.57 -17.92 5.36
N VAL A 41 -8.04 -17.08 4.44
CA VAL A 41 -8.83 -15.88 4.72
C VAL A 41 -10.04 -15.87 3.80
N PRO A 42 -11.17 -15.28 4.22
CA PRO A 42 -12.38 -15.24 3.40
C PRO A 42 -12.18 -14.32 2.18
N GLY A 43 -12.94 -14.52 1.10
CA GLY A 43 -12.75 -13.78 -0.15
C GLY A 43 -12.86 -12.26 -0.01
N GLU A 44 -13.73 -11.75 0.85
CA GLU A 44 -13.87 -10.31 1.12
C GLU A 44 -12.60 -9.67 1.72
N TYR A 45 -11.68 -10.47 2.26
CA TYR A 45 -10.38 -10.02 2.74
C TYR A 45 -9.60 -9.27 1.65
N PHE A 46 -9.57 -9.82 0.42
CA PHE A 46 -8.82 -9.26 -0.70
C PHE A 46 -9.45 -7.97 -1.22
N ILE A 47 -10.78 -7.90 -1.27
CA ILE A 47 -11.50 -6.68 -1.66
C ILE A 47 -11.22 -5.56 -0.64
N ASN A 48 -11.33 -5.89 0.65
CA ASN A 48 -11.00 -4.96 1.72
C ASN A 48 -9.54 -4.49 1.64
N LYS A 49 -8.61 -5.38 1.33
CA LYS A 49 -7.20 -5.02 1.14
C LYS A 49 -6.99 -4.02 0.01
N ILE A 50 -7.65 -4.22 -1.13
CA ILE A 50 -7.54 -3.30 -2.28
C ILE A 50 -8.07 -1.91 -1.90
N ILE A 51 -9.25 -1.83 -1.29
CA ILE A 51 -9.87 -0.56 -0.92
C ILE A 51 -9.02 0.18 0.13
N TYR A 52 -8.74 -0.49 1.25
CA TYR A 52 -8.01 0.12 2.37
C TYR A 52 -6.56 0.40 2.00
N GLY A 53 -5.88 -0.54 1.34
CA GLY A 53 -4.51 -0.38 0.88
C GLY A 53 -4.35 0.78 -0.09
N SER A 54 -5.29 0.96 -1.02
CA SER A 54 -5.24 2.08 -1.98
C SER A 54 -5.49 3.43 -1.29
N LEU A 55 -6.49 3.49 -0.41
CA LEU A 55 -6.83 4.70 0.34
C LEU A 55 -5.68 5.15 1.24
N PHE A 56 -5.20 4.24 2.11
CA PHE A 56 -4.11 4.55 3.03
C PHE A 56 -2.78 4.73 2.31
N GLY A 57 -2.54 3.99 1.22
CA GLY A 57 -1.38 4.22 0.35
C GLY A 57 -1.35 5.65 -0.19
N LEU A 58 -2.49 6.18 -0.65
CA LEU A 58 -2.59 7.56 -1.11
C LEU A 58 -2.37 8.56 0.04
N ILE A 59 -2.98 8.33 1.21
CA ILE A 59 -2.81 9.20 2.38
C ILE A 59 -1.33 9.26 2.79
N ILE A 60 -0.68 8.10 2.95
CA ILE A 60 0.74 8.01 3.31
C ILE A 60 1.61 8.68 2.25
N PHE A 61 1.36 8.43 0.97
CA PHE A 61 2.08 9.08 -0.13
C PHE A 61 1.98 10.61 -0.05
N LYS A 62 0.78 11.15 0.18
CA LYS A 62 0.56 12.60 0.32
C LYS A 62 1.23 13.16 1.56
N ILE A 63 1.21 12.45 2.70
CA ILE A 63 1.93 12.84 3.91
C ILE A 63 3.43 12.93 3.63
N LEU A 64 4.00 11.88 3.03
CA LEU A 64 5.42 11.81 2.70
C LEU A 64 5.84 12.96 1.76
N ARG A 65 5.07 13.20 0.70
CA ARG A 65 5.35 14.25 -0.29
C ARG A 65 5.17 15.66 0.26
N ASN A 66 4.01 15.93 0.85
CA ASN A 66 3.59 17.30 1.12
C ASN A 66 4.05 17.81 2.47
N TYR A 67 4.15 16.92 3.47
CA TYR A 67 4.52 17.29 4.83
C TYR A 67 5.96 16.93 5.14
N LEU A 68 6.38 15.70 4.82
CA LEU A 68 7.74 15.22 5.09
C LEU A 68 8.74 15.50 3.95
N LYS A 69 8.26 16.12 2.85
CA LYS A 69 9.06 16.56 1.69
C LYS A 69 9.94 15.46 1.09
N VAL A 70 9.48 14.21 1.13
CA VAL A 70 10.18 13.08 0.49
C VAL A 70 9.98 13.19 -1.02
N THR A 71 11.07 13.33 -1.76
CA THR A 71 11.05 13.51 -3.23
C THR A 71 11.60 12.33 -4.00
N SER A 72 12.37 11.44 -3.37
CA SER A 72 12.91 10.25 -4.02
C SER A 72 11.80 9.20 -4.25
N PRO A 73 11.55 8.77 -5.49
CA PRO A 73 10.53 7.76 -5.79
C PRO A 73 10.74 6.45 -5.02
N GLY A 74 12.00 6.00 -4.88
CA GLY A 74 12.32 4.80 -4.13
C GLY A 74 12.01 4.92 -2.63
N ARG A 75 12.28 6.09 -2.03
CA ARG A 75 11.93 6.35 -0.63
C ARG A 75 10.41 6.44 -0.44
N LEU A 76 9.70 7.04 -1.40
CA LEU A 76 8.24 7.07 -1.38
C LEU A 76 7.64 5.67 -1.46
N ALA A 77 8.16 4.80 -2.34
CA ALA A 77 7.75 3.41 -2.42
C ALA A 77 8.00 2.68 -1.11
N LEU A 78 9.22 2.78 -0.56
CA LEU A 78 9.59 2.16 0.74
C LEU A 78 8.62 2.53 1.86
N TRP A 79 8.43 3.83 2.10
CA TRP A 79 7.63 4.30 3.23
C TRP A 79 6.14 4.10 3.02
N MET A 80 5.65 4.18 1.77
CA MET A 80 4.26 3.86 1.45
C MET A 80 3.97 2.38 1.69
N SER A 81 4.80 1.49 1.17
CA SER A 81 4.64 0.03 1.36
C SER A 81 4.73 -0.36 2.83
N LEU A 82 5.68 0.21 3.58
CA LEU A 82 5.78 -0.03 5.03
C LEU A 82 4.52 0.46 5.77
N GLY A 83 4.08 1.69 5.50
CA GLY A 83 2.91 2.25 6.16
C GLY A 83 1.63 1.46 5.86
N VAL A 84 1.43 1.03 4.61
CA VAL A 84 0.29 0.20 4.23
C VAL A 84 0.35 -1.16 4.92
N ALA A 85 1.51 -1.82 4.95
CA ALA A 85 1.68 -3.10 5.65
C ALA A 85 1.36 -2.97 7.15
N VAL A 86 1.88 -1.94 7.82
CA VAL A 86 1.60 -1.68 9.24
C VAL A 86 0.11 -1.43 9.50
N ILE A 87 -0.55 -0.62 8.67
CA ILE A 87 -1.97 -0.30 8.86
C ILE A 87 -2.84 -1.54 8.65
N LEU A 88 -2.59 -2.31 7.59
CA LEU A 88 -3.34 -3.53 7.31
C LEU A 88 -3.14 -4.55 8.43
N GLN A 89 -1.91 -4.75 8.91
CA GLN A 89 -1.64 -5.72 9.97
C GLN A 89 -2.17 -5.28 11.33
N THR A 90 -2.12 -3.99 11.64
CA THR A 90 -2.80 -3.44 12.82
C THR A 90 -4.30 -3.75 12.77
N LYS A 91 -4.94 -3.56 11.60
CA LYS A 91 -6.36 -3.90 11.43
C LYS A 91 -6.61 -5.40 11.67
N TYR A 92 -5.79 -6.29 11.12
CA TYR A 92 -5.98 -7.73 11.30
C TYR A 92 -5.72 -8.18 12.74
N PHE A 93 -4.74 -7.59 13.43
CA PHE A 93 -4.55 -7.82 14.86
C PHE A 93 -5.81 -7.44 15.67
N LEU A 94 -6.40 -6.26 15.38
CA LEU A 94 -7.65 -5.83 16.02
C LEU A 94 -8.86 -6.70 15.66
N GLN A 95 -8.81 -7.45 14.55
CA GLN A 95 -9.83 -8.44 14.16
C GLN A 95 -9.63 -9.81 14.82
N GLY A 96 -8.60 -9.98 15.67
CA GLY A 96 -8.37 -11.19 16.45
C GLY A 96 -7.43 -12.21 15.82
N TYR A 97 -6.70 -11.85 14.75
CA TYR A 97 -5.66 -12.72 14.20
C TYR A 97 -4.46 -12.82 15.16
N ASP A 98 -3.85 -14.01 15.23
CA ASP A 98 -2.74 -14.26 16.14
C ASP A 98 -1.45 -13.50 15.74
N LEU A 99 -0.57 -13.26 16.72
CA LEU A 99 0.66 -12.49 16.50
C LEU A 99 1.61 -13.12 15.49
N PHE A 100 1.62 -14.45 15.34
CA PHE A 100 2.46 -15.10 14.35
C PHE A 100 1.94 -14.80 12.94
N PHE A 101 0.63 -14.92 12.71
CA PHE A 101 0.00 -14.52 11.46
C PHE A 101 0.29 -13.06 11.15
N VAL A 102 0.03 -12.15 12.10
CA VAL A 102 0.20 -10.71 11.92
C VAL A 102 1.65 -10.36 11.60
N GLY A 103 2.61 -10.91 12.36
CA GLY A 103 4.03 -10.66 12.16
C GLY A 103 4.56 -11.17 10.82
N LEU A 104 4.20 -12.40 10.46
CA LEU A 104 4.59 -13.00 9.18
C LEU A 104 4.04 -12.19 8.00
N PHE A 105 2.73 -11.90 8.02
CA PHE A 105 2.09 -11.16 6.95
C PHE A 105 2.48 -9.69 6.91
N MET A 106 2.97 -9.08 8.00
CA MET A 106 3.59 -7.75 7.97
C MET A 106 4.82 -7.72 7.07
N ILE A 107 5.71 -8.70 7.24
CA ILE A 107 6.94 -8.81 6.46
C ILE A 107 6.61 -9.14 5.00
N LEU A 108 5.72 -10.11 4.77
CA LEU A 108 5.30 -10.48 3.42
C LEU A 108 4.63 -9.30 2.71
N HIS A 109 3.67 -8.63 3.35
CA HIS A 109 2.96 -7.48 2.77
C HIS A 109 3.90 -6.34 2.44
N PHE A 110 4.88 -6.07 3.30
CA PHE A 110 5.89 -5.06 3.01
C PHE A 110 6.61 -5.37 1.69
N PHE A 111 7.14 -6.59 1.52
CA PHE A 111 7.91 -6.93 0.31
C PHE A 111 7.05 -7.04 -0.95
N ILE A 112 5.86 -7.66 -0.87
CA ILE A 112 4.98 -7.81 -2.04
C ILE A 112 4.42 -6.47 -2.52
N PHE A 113 4.32 -5.46 -1.65
CA PHE A 113 3.97 -4.10 -2.07
C PHE A 113 5.20 -3.32 -2.52
N LEU A 114 6.34 -3.48 -1.86
CA LEU A 114 7.57 -2.74 -2.16
C LEU A 114 8.06 -3.02 -3.58
N ALA A 115 8.09 -4.28 -4.00
CA ALA A 115 8.59 -4.65 -5.33
C ALA A 115 7.84 -3.93 -6.47
N PRO A 116 6.50 -4.04 -6.60
CA PRO A 116 5.75 -3.30 -7.60
C PRO A 116 5.76 -1.78 -7.35
N ALA A 117 5.73 -1.32 -6.10
CA ALA A 117 5.79 0.11 -5.79
C ALA A 117 7.08 0.75 -6.30
N TYR A 118 8.23 0.13 -6.05
CA TYR A 118 9.52 0.64 -6.46
C TYR A 118 9.58 0.79 -7.99
N LEU A 119 9.22 -0.26 -8.73
CA LEU A 119 9.21 -0.25 -10.18
C LEU A 119 8.27 0.80 -10.75
N LEU A 120 7.02 0.84 -10.27
CA LEU A 120 6.01 1.77 -10.78
C LEU A 120 6.31 3.22 -10.39
N PHE A 121 6.85 3.47 -9.20
CA PHE A 121 7.15 4.83 -8.76
C PHE A 121 8.35 5.41 -9.50
N VAL A 122 9.40 4.60 -9.73
CA VAL A 122 10.56 5.02 -10.51
C VAL A 122 10.15 5.28 -11.97
N LYS A 123 9.39 4.37 -12.58
CA LYS A 123 8.92 4.51 -13.97
C LYS A 123 8.02 5.73 -14.17
N ASN A 124 7.14 6.03 -13.22
CA ASN A 124 6.14 7.09 -13.32
C ASN A 124 6.52 8.35 -12.49
N ARG A 125 7.83 8.60 -12.30
CA ARG A 125 8.31 9.70 -11.46
C ARG A 125 7.70 11.06 -11.82
N SER A 126 7.53 11.38 -13.10
CA SER A 126 6.98 12.67 -13.51
C SER A 126 5.54 12.85 -13.02
N MET A 127 4.70 11.84 -13.21
CA MET A 127 3.28 11.86 -12.81
C MET A 127 3.10 11.88 -11.29
N LEU A 128 3.98 11.23 -10.54
CA LEU A 128 3.96 11.25 -9.08
C LEU A 128 4.42 12.58 -8.49
N MET A 129 5.15 13.39 -9.27
CA MET A 129 5.73 14.64 -8.81
C MET A 129 4.94 15.88 -9.24
N GLU A 130 3.91 15.70 -10.08
CA GLU A 130 2.83 16.68 -10.36
C GLU A 130 2.08 17.11 -9.09
#